data_AF-A0A960QY72-F1
#
_entry.id   AF-A0A960QY72-F1
#
_cell.length_a   1.000
_cell.length_b   1.000
_cell.length_c   1.000
_cell.angle_alpha   90.00
_cell.angle_beta   90.00
_cell.angle_gamma   90.00
#
_symmetry.space_group_name_H-M   'P 1'
#
loop_
_entity.id
_entity.type
_entity.pdbx_description
1 polymer ?
#
loop_
_entity_poly.entity_id
_entity_poly.type
_entity_poly.pdbx_seq_one_letter_code
_entity_poly.pdbx_strand_id
1 'polypeptide(L)'
;QRNQLDLLNRLNKLHLKQHTGESELAARIESFELAYRMQMAAPEALEISSEPKHLQDQYGIDDPACDHFARQCLMARRLVERGVRFVQIYSGGMENQRSWDGHNDIEGNHSQFAGETDKPVAALLGDLDERGLLDETLVIWCGEFGRLPIAQISQKPGRDHNPHCFTAWLAGGGVKG
;
A
#
# COMPACT_ATOMS: atom_id res chain seq x y z
N GLN A 1 1.09 29.90 -3.28
CA GLN A 1 1.83 28.78 -2.67
C GLN A 1 3.23 28.59 -3.24
N ARG A 2 3.43 28.41 -4.56
CA ARG A 2 4.77 28.20 -5.17
C ARG A 2 5.82 29.26 -4.81
N ASN A 3 5.46 30.55 -4.86
CA ASN A 3 6.37 31.66 -4.51
C ASN A 3 6.80 31.68 -3.02
N GLN A 4 5.97 31.16 -2.09
CA GLN A 4 6.34 31.04 -0.68
C GLN A 4 7.34 29.91 -0.46
N LEU A 5 7.21 28.81 -1.20
CA LEU A 5 8.12 27.67 -1.14
C LEU A 5 9.46 28.00 -1.79
N ASP A 6 9.48 28.72 -2.90
CA ASP A 6 10.72 29.19 -3.52
C ASP A 6 11.50 30.12 -2.58
N LEU A 7 10.78 30.98 -1.85
CA LEU A 7 11.38 31.83 -0.81
C LEU A 7 11.94 30.98 0.35
N LEU A 8 11.17 30.02 0.87
CA LEU A 8 11.63 29.09 1.91
C LEU A 8 12.86 28.31 1.48
N ASN A 9 12.89 27.79 0.26
CA ASN A 9 14.04 27.08 -0.31
C ASN A 9 15.27 27.97 -0.43
N ARG A 10 15.08 29.24 -0.83
CA ARG A 10 16.18 30.20 -0.89
C ARG A 10 16.74 30.50 0.50
N LEU A 11 15.88 30.66 1.50
CA LEU A 11 16.29 30.88 2.90
C LEU A 11 16.99 29.67 3.48
N ASN A 12 16.48 28.46 3.23
CA ASN A 12 17.08 27.20 3.63
C ASN A 12 18.48 27.00 3.02
N LYS A 13 18.66 27.31 1.72
CA LYS A 13 19.98 27.27 1.06
C LYS A 13 20.97 28.29 1.62
N LEU A 14 20.51 29.47 2.03
CA LEU A 14 21.34 30.47 2.70
C LEU A 14 21.76 30.01 4.10
N HIS A 15 20.84 29.41 4.85
CA HIS A 15 21.10 28.87 6.18
C HIS A 15 22.07 27.68 6.13
N LEU A 16 21.90 26.77 5.16
CA LEU A 16 22.79 25.62 4.94
C LEU A 16 24.23 26.05 4.62
N LYS A 17 24.42 27.15 3.89
CA LYS A 17 25.75 27.72 3.62
C LYS A 17 26.47 28.22 4.88
N GLN A 18 25.74 28.56 5.93
CA GLN A 18 26.30 29.01 7.21
C GLN A 18 26.55 27.85 8.18
N HIS A 19 25.92 26.68 7.95
CA HIS A 19 25.99 25.50 8.81
C HIS A 19 26.35 24.23 8.02
N THR A 20 27.51 24.24 7.36
CA THR A 20 27.96 23.20 6.41
C THR A 20 28.15 21.79 7.00
N GLY A 21 28.10 21.63 8.33
CA GLY A 21 28.22 20.35 9.03
C GLY A 21 26.89 19.69 9.42
N GLU A 22 25.74 20.35 9.24
CA GLU A 22 24.44 19.84 9.67
C GLU A 22 23.72 19.07 8.56
N SER A 23 24.03 17.77 8.44
CA SER A 23 23.35 16.86 7.48
C SER A 23 21.85 16.73 7.73
N GLU A 24 21.39 16.94 8.97
CA GLU A 24 19.99 16.87 9.36
C GLU A 24 19.16 17.99 8.71
N LEU A 25 19.71 19.20 8.57
CA LEU A 25 19.05 20.31 7.91
C LEU A 25 18.87 20.03 6.41
N ALA A 26 19.91 19.49 5.75
CA ALA A 26 19.83 19.08 4.34
C ALA A 26 18.77 17.99 4.13
N ALA A 27 18.73 16.98 5.00
CA ALA A 27 17.74 15.91 4.94
C ALA A 27 16.30 16.43 5.11
N ARG A 28 16.06 17.39 6.02
CA ARG A 28 14.74 18.02 6.20
C ARG A 28 14.30 18.84 4.98
N ILE A 29 15.21 19.58 4.36
CA ILE A 29 14.92 20.36 3.14
C ILE A 29 14.50 19.42 2.01
N GLU A 30 15.28 18.35 1.76
CA GLU A 30 14.93 17.33 0.76
C GLU A 30 13.60 16.64 1.07
N SER A 31 13.32 16.33 2.34
CA SER A 31 12.05 15.74 2.75
C SER A 31 10.87 16.66 2.49
N PHE A 32 10.99 17.98 2.69
CA PHE A 32 9.93 18.94 2.41
C PHE A 32 9.75 19.18 0.91
N GLU A 33 10.84 19.25 0.14
CA GLU A 33 10.75 19.32 -1.32
C GLU A 33 10.13 18.06 -1.91
N LEU A 34 10.46 16.88 -1.37
CA LEU A 34 9.83 15.61 -1.73
C LEU A 34 8.34 15.62 -1.40
N ALA A 35 7.94 15.99 -0.18
CA ALA A 35 6.54 16.09 0.22
C ALA A 35 5.76 17.07 -0.67
N TYR A 36 6.39 18.19 -1.07
CA TYR A 36 5.77 19.15 -1.99
C TYR A 36 5.65 18.59 -3.41
N ARG A 37 6.69 17.91 -3.94
CA ARG A 37 6.61 17.21 -5.22
C ARG A 37 5.50 16.15 -5.20
N MET A 38 5.37 15.41 -4.10
CA MET A 38 4.26 14.48 -3.87
C MET A 38 2.92 15.22 -3.89
N GLN A 39 2.75 16.34 -3.17
CA GLN A 39 1.50 17.11 -3.18
C GLN A 39 1.14 17.69 -4.56
N MET A 40 2.13 18.10 -5.36
CA MET A 40 1.91 18.68 -6.68
C MET A 40 1.68 17.62 -7.77
N ALA A 41 2.31 16.45 -7.66
CA ALA A 41 2.12 15.32 -8.59
C ALA A 41 0.97 14.38 -8.17
N ALA A 42 0.49 14.51 -6.93
CA ALA A 42 -0.58 13.70 -6.35
C ALA A 42 -1.86 13.65 -7.19
N PRO A 43 -2.37 14.75 -7.81
CA PRO A 43 -3.67 14.69 -8.48
C PRO A 43 -3.69 13.64 -9.59
N GLU A 44 -2.69 13.64 -10.49
CA GLU A 44 -2.64 12.65 -11.56
C GLU A 44 -2.29 11.25 -11.06
N ALA A 45 -1.42 11.11 -10.07
CA ALA A 45 -1.06 9.80 -9.52
C ALA A 45 -2.28 9.11 -8.85
N LEU A 46 -3.16 9.90 -8.23
CA LEU A 46 -4.37 9.44 -7.55
C LEU A 46 -5.59 9.33 -8.49
N GLU A 47 -5.53 9.90 -9.70
CA GLU A 47 -6.62 9.90 -10.68
C GLU A 47 -6.74 8.56 -11.42
N ILE A 48 -7.24 7.55 -10.72
CA ILE A 48 -7.51 6.22 -11.26
C ILE A 48 -8.66 6.19 -12.28
N SER A 49 -9.53 7.21 -12.30
CA SER A 49 -10.64 7.29 -13.26
C SER A 49 -10.17 7.44 -14.71
N SER A 50 -8.92 7.88 -14.90
CA SER A 50 -8.27 8.01 -16.21
C SER A 50 -7.85 6.67 -16.82
N GLU A 51 -7.86 5.58 -16.06
CA GLU A 51 -7.46 4.26 -16.54
C GLU A 51 -8.51 3.64 -17.48
N PRO A 52 -8.12 2.85 -18.49
CA PRO A 52 -9.07 2.18 -19.36
C PRO A 52 -10.06 1.30 -18.60
N LYS A 53 -11.32 1.23 -19.08
CA LYS A 53 -12.38 0.47 -18.40
C LYS A 53 -12.03 -1.01 -18.22
N HIS A 54 -11.37 -1.64 -19.19
CA HIS A 54 -10.93 -3.04 -19.06
C HIS A 54 -10.00 -3.25 -17.86
N LEU A 55 -9.13 -2.27 -17.57
CA LEU A 55 -8.21 -2.33 -16.45
C LEU A 55 -8.94 -2.11 -15.13
N GLN A 56 -9.84 -1.14 -15.09
CA GLN A 56 -10.72 -0.93 -13.94
C GLN A 56 -11.52 -2.21 -13.61
N ASP A 57 -12.06 -2.88 -14.62
CA ASP A 57 -12.82 -4.11 -14.46
C ASP A 57 -11.95 -5.29 -14.00
N GLN A 58 -10.70 -5.38 -14.50
CA GLN A 58 -9.71 -6.38 -14.08
C GLN A 58 -9.38 -6.24 -12.59
N TYR A 59 -9.16 -5.02 -12.09
CA TYR A 59 -8.91 -4.77 -10.67
C TYR A 59 -10.17 -4.96 -9.79
N GLY A 60 -11.38 -4.82 -10.34
CA GLY A 60 -12.62 -4.86 -9.57
C GLY A 60 -13.08 -3.50 -9.06
N ILE A 61 -12.78 -2.43 -9.81
CA ILE A 61 -13.39 -1.12 -9.56
C ILE A 61 -14.90 -1.20 -9.77
N ASP A 62 -15.65 -0.56 -8.88
CA ASP A 62 -17.11 -0.59 -8.77
C ASP A 62 -17.69 -1.95 -8.34
N ASP A 63 -16.86 -2.95 -8.04
CA ASP A 63 -17.29 -4.21 -7.40
C ASP A 63 -17.50 -3.97 -5.89
N PRO A 64 -18.73 -4.11 -5.36
CA PRO A 64 -18.99 -3.88 -3.94
C PRO A 64 -18.15 -4.73 -2.98
N ALA A 65 -17.62 -5.88 -3.44
CA ALA A 65 -16.81 -6.77 -2.62
C ALA A 65 -15.36 -6.30 -2.45
N CYS A 66 -14.80 -5.55 -3.41
CA CYS A 66 -13.37 -5.23 -3.42
C CYS A 66 -13.00 -3.80 -3.88
N ASP A 67 -13.96 -2.95 -4.26
CA ASP A 67 -13.71 -1.61 -4.85
C ASP A 67 -12.67 -0.80 -4.07
N HIS A 68 -12.79 -0.74 -2.74
CA HIS A 68 -11.84 0.00 -1.90
C HIS A 68 -10.39 -0.47 -2.09
N PHE A 69 -10.16 -1.78 -2.03
CA PHE A 69 -8.83 -2.36 -2.13
C PHE A 69 -8.34 -2.41 -3.59
N ALA A 70 -9.26 -2.56 -4.56
CA ALA A 70 -9.01 -2.40 -5.98
C ALA A 70 -8.42 -1.02 -6.31
N ARG A 71 -9.03 0.05 -5.77
CA ARG A 71 -8.52 1.42 -5.91
C ARG A 71 -7.13 1.58 -5.32
N GLN A 72 -6.87 1.00 -4.13
CA GLN A 72 -5.54 1.01 -3.52
C GLN A 72 -4.49 0.31 -4.39
N CYS A 73 -4.80 -0.88 -4.92
CA CYS A 73 -3.90 -1.64 -5.79
C CYS A 73 -3.59 -0.88 -7.10
N LEU A 74 -4.60 -0.35 -7.76
CA LEU A 74 -4.44 0.41 -9.01
C LEU A 74 -3.61 1.68 -8.79
N MET A 75 -3.84 2.37 -7.67
CA MET A 75 -3.05 3.52 -7.26
C MET A 75 -1.60 3.12 -6.96
N ALA A 76 -1.38 1.98 -6.31
CA ALA A 76 -0.04 1.45 -6.05
C ALA A 76 0.72 1.19 -7.36
N ARG A 77 0.09 0.57 -8.36
CA ARG A 77 0.70 0.39 -9.68
C ARG A 77 1.11 1.72 -10.31
N ARG A 78 0.22 2.72 -10.30
CA ARG A 78 0.54 4.07 -10.85
C ARG A 78 1.69 4.75 -10.11
N LEU A 79 1.82 4.54 -8.80
CA LEU A 79 2.95 5.05 -8.01
C LEU A 79 4.26 4.35 -8.40
N VAL A 80 4.23 3.02 -8.57
CA VAL A 80 5.39 2.24 -9.05
C VAL A 80 5.82 2.71 -10.44
N GLU A 81 4.88 2.85 -11.37
CA GLU A 81 5.13 3.35 -12.73
C GLU A 81 5.74 4.77 -12.76
N ARG A 82 5.46 5.58 -11.73
CA ARG A 82 6.03 6.93 -11.56
C ARG A 82 7.35 6.94 -10.76
N GLY A 83 7.91 5.77 -10.46
CA GLY A 83 9.21 5.62 -9.80
C GLY A 83 9.17 5.79 -8.28
N VAL A 84 8.00 5.65 -7.64
CA VAL A 84 7.92 5.63 -6.18
C VAL A 84 8.59 4.36 -5.66
N ARG A 85 9.60 4.55 -4.79
CA ARG A 85 10.50 3.47 -4.35
C ARG A 85 9.90 2.51 -3.33
N PHE A 86 8.83 2.92 -2.65
CA PHE A 86 8.18 2.11 -1.62
C PHE A 86 6.71 2.52 -1.54
N VAL A 87 5.82 1.53 -1.67
CA VAL A 87 4.38 1.70 -1.58
C VAL A 87 3.85 0.65 -0.61
N GLN A 88 3.04 1.09 0.36
CA GLN A 88 2.35 0.20 1.29
C GLN A 88 0.85 0.44 1.17
N ILE A 89 0.10 -0.64 1.00
CA ILE A 89 -1.36 -0.68 1.02
C ILE A 89 -1.80 -1.69 2.07
N TYR A 90 -3.00 -1.54 2.60
CA TYR A 90 -3.53 -2.42 3.64
C TYR A 90 -4.97 -2.80 3.33
N SER A 91 -5.33 -4.05 3.65
CA SER A 91 -6.71 -4.52 3.65
C SER A 91 -7.24 -4.53 5.10
N GLY A 92 -8.49 -4.12 5.29
CA GLY A 92 -9.04 -3.86 6.62
C GLY A 92 -8.60 -2.50 7.19
N GLY A 93 -8.64 -2.33 8.51
CA GLY A 93 -8.17 -1.09 9.16
C GLY A 93 -9.12 -0.51 10.23
N MET A 94 -10.20 -1.21 10.54
CA MET A 94 -11.08 -0.90 11.67
C MET A 94 -11.13 -2.05 12.69
N GLU A 95 -11.58 -1.78 13.90
CA GLU A 95 -11.56 -2.77 14.98
C GLU A 95 -12.51 -3.96 14.72
N ASN A 96 -12.14 -5.12 15.25
CA ASN A 96 -12.95 -6.35 15.26
C ASN A 96 -13.33 -6.82 13.84
N GLN A 97 -14.62 -7.06 13.60
CA GLN A 97 -15.16 -7.60 12.35
C GLN A 97 -14.95 -6.73 11.11
N ARG A 98 -14.47 -5.50 11.29
CA ARG A 98 -14.14 -4.57 10.20
C ARG A 98 -12.65 -4.56 9.85
N SER A 99 -11.90 -5.54 10.36
CA SER A 99 -10.56 -5.92 9.90
C SER A 99 -10.39 -7.44 9.98
N TRP A 100 -9.19 -7.89 9.66
CA TRP A 100 -8.69 -9.23 9.93
C TRP A 100 -8.70 -9.60 11.44
N ASP A 101 -9.05 -8.66 12.33
CA ASP A 101 -9.27 -8.93 13.75
C ASP A 101 -10.65 -9.55 14.07
N GLY A 102 -11.09 -10.51 13.26
CA GLY A 102 -12.36 -11.22 13.48
C GLY A 102 -12.35 -12.01 14.80
N HIS A 103 -13.28 -11.72 15.71
CA HIS A 103 -13.47 -12.46 16.98
C HIS A 103 -14.77 -13.27 17.09
N ASN A 104 -15.77 -12.98 16.26
CA ASN A 104 -17.13 -13.51 16.38
C ASN A 104 -17.47 -14.55 15.30
N ASP A 105 -16.94 -14.37 14.10
CA ASP A 105 -17.13 -15.25 12.94
C ASP A 105 -15.87 -15.23 12.07
N ILE A 106 -14.96 -16.16 12.34
CA ILE A 106 -13.65 -16.22 11.66
C ILE A 106 -13.81 -16.60 10.20
N GLU A 107 -14.65 -17.60 9.92
CA GLU A 107 -14.87 -18.09 8.57
C GLU A 107 -15.48 -16.98 7.70
N GLY A 108 -16.55 -16.33 8.16
CA GLY A 108 -17.16 -15.20 7.45
C GLY A 108 -16.18 -14.03 7.27
N ASN A 109 -15.49 -13.63 8.34
CA ASN A 109 -14.54 -12.53 8.32
C ASN A 109 -13.36 -12.77 7.38
N HIS A 110 -12.65 -13.89 7.51
CA HIS A 110 -11.47 -14.17 6.70
C HIS A 110 -11.85 -14.49 5.25
N SER A 111 -12.99 -15.15 5.00
CA SER A 111 -13.48 -15.38 3.62
C SER A 111 -13.84 -14.06 2.94
N GLN A 112 -14.45 -13.13 3.67
CA GLN A 112 -14.75 -11.78 3.17
C GLN A 112 -13.47 -11.04 2.78
N PHE A 113 -12.50 -10.92 3.69
CA PHE A 113 -11.28 -10.15 3.41
C PHE A 113 -10.35 -10.87 2.42
N ALA A 114 -10.35 -12.20 2.37
CA ALA A 114 -9.69 -12.94 1.30
C ALA A 114 -10.32 -12.59 -0.05
N GLY A 115 -11.66 -12.60 -0.16
CA GLY A 115 -12.37 -12.21 -1.37
C GLY A 115 -12.17 -10.74 -1.77
N GLU A 116 -12.02 -9.84 -0.80
CA GLU A 116 -11.71 -8.41 -1.03
C GLU A 116 -10.33 -8.22 -1.68
N THR A 117 -9.37 -9.08 -1.35
CA THR A 117 -7.97 -8.91 -1.77
C THR A 117 -7.56 -9.74 -2.98
N ASP A 118 -8.21 -10.88 -3.20
CA ASP A 118 -7.85 -11.87 -4.22
C ASP A 118 -7.76 -11.27 -5.64
N LYS A 119 -8.88 -10.73 -6.13
CA LYS A 119 -8.96 -10.14 -7.48
C LYS A 119 -8.04 -8.92 -7.65
N PRO A 120 -8.05 -7.91 -6.76
CA PRO A 120 -7.15 -6.76 -6.88
C PRO A 120 -5.66 -7.10 -6.88
N VAL A 121 -5.23 -8.04 -6.03
CA VAL A 121 -3.81 -8.45 -5.95
C VAL A 121 -3.40 -9.21 -7.21
N ALA A 122 -4.24 -10.12 -7.69
CA ALA A 122 -4.00 -10.80 -8.96
C ALA A 122 -3.88 -9.81 -10.12
N ALA A 123 -4.76 -8.81 -10.17
CA ALA A 123 -4.71 -7.74 -11.17
C ALA A 123 -3.44 -6.89 -11.07
N LEU A 124 -3.02 -6.53 -9.85
CA LEU A 124 -1.78 -5.79 -9.62
C LEU A 124 -0.56 -6.56 -10.13
N LEU A 125 -0.45 -7.85 -9.80
CA LEU A 125 0.66 -8.69 -10.25
C LEU A 125 0.68 -8.80 -11.78
N GLY A 126 -0.48 -9.06 -12.41
CA GLY A 126 -0.59 -9.15 -13.86
C GLY A 126 -0.26 -7.83 -14.57
N ASP A 127 -0.77 -6.70 -14.07
CA ASP A 127 -0.54 -5.38 -14.66
C ASP A 127 0.92 -4.92 -14.50
N LEU A 128 1.58 -5.29 -13.38
CA LEU A 128 3.03 -5.07 -13.24
C LEU A 128 3.84 -5.93 -14.22
N ASP A 129 3.45 -7.19 -14.43
CA ASP A 129 4.12 -8.10 -15.37
C ASP A 129 3.96 -7.64 -16.82
N GLU A 130 2.74 -7.31 -17.24
CA GLU A 130 2.43 -6.81 -18.59
C GLU A 130 3.19 -5.53 -18.95
N ARG A 131 3.53 -4.71 -17.94
CA ARG A 131 4.33 -3.49 -18.11
C ARG A 131 5.84 -3.70 -17.98
N GLY A 132 6.29 -4.91 -17.66
CA GLY A 132 7.69 -5.21 -17.34
C GLY A 132 8.18 -4.57 -16.03
N LEU A 133 7.25 -4.09 -15.19
CA LEU A 133 7.56 -3.48 -13.89
C LEU A 133 7.78 -4.53 -12.80
N LEU A 134 7.21 -5.74 -12.95
CA LEU A 134 7.34 -6.80 -11.95
C LEU A 134 8.80 -7.29 -11.81
N ASP A 135 9.59 -7.24 -12.88
CA ASP A 135 11.01 -7.59 -12.86
C ASP A 135 11.84 -6.66 -11.97
N GLU A 136 11.46 -5.38 -11.88
CA GLU A 136 12.14 -4.36 -11.08
C GLU A 136 11.45 -4.04 -9.74
N THR A 137 10.26 -4.60 -9.50
CA THR A 137 9.45 -4.34 -8.30
C THR A 137 9.27 -5.62 -7.48
N LEU A 138 9.76 -5.59 -6.23
CA LEU A 138 9.46 -6.64 -5.26
C LEU A 138 8.11 -6.39 -4.59
N VAL A 139 7.16 -7.29 -4.81
CA VAL A 139 5.89 -7.33 -4.09
C VAL A 139 6.04 -8.23 -2.87
N ILE A 140 5.71 -7.69 -1.70
CA ILE A 140 5.65 -8.42 -0.43
C ILE A 140 4.20 -8.43 0.02
N TRP A 141 3.63 -9.62 0.16
CA TRP A 141 2.32 -9.80 0.74
C TRP A 141 2.47 -10.57 2.04
N CYS A 142 1.96 -10.03 3.14
CA CYS A 142 2.04 -10.67 4.44
C CYS A 142 0.88 -10.27 5.34
N GLY A 143 0.46 -11.21 6.19
CA GLY A 143 -0.34 -10.91 7.38
C GLY A 143 0.54 -10.56 8.58
N GLU A 144 -0.09 -10.12 9.68
CA GLU A 144 0.60 -9.79 10.93
C GLU A 144 0.76 -11.00 11.86
N PHE A 145 -0.33 -11.72 12.09
CA PHE A 145 -0.39 -12.95 12.90
C PHE A 145 -1.55 -13.82 12.42
N GLY A 146 -1.49 -15.10 12.75
CA GLY A 146 -2.51 -16.08 12.40
C GLY A 146 -3.50 -16.33 13.52
N ARG A 147 -4.31 -17.36 13.34
CA ARG A 147 -5.33 -17.80 14.30
C ARG A 147 -5.11 -19.25 14.69
N LEU A 148 -5.41 -19.59 15.94
CA LEU A 148 -5.39 -20.98 16.42
C LEU A 148 -6.69 -21.70 16.02
N PRO A 149 -6.64 -23.01 15.69
CA PRO A 149 -7.84 -23.79 15.40
C PRO A 149 -8.69 -24.10 16.66
N ILE A 150 -8.35 -23.51 17.82
CA ILE A 150 -9.00 -23.71 19.12
C ILE A 150 -9.47 -22.36 19.69
N ALA A 151 -10.27 -22.42 20.75
CA ALA A 151 -10.64 -21.24 21.53
C ALA A 151 -10.55 -21.53 23.04
N GLN A 152 -9.91 -20.62 23.78
CA GLN A 152 -9.65 -20.72 25.21
C GLN A 152 -10.89 -20.43 26.04
N ILE A 153 -11.70 -19.45 25.63
CA ILE A 153 -12.89 -18.98 26.39
C ILE A 153 -14.18 -19.17 25.57
N SER A 154 -14.07 -19.14 24.24
CA SER A 154 -15.21 -19.13 23.32
C SER A 154 -15.58 -20.55 22.86
N GLN A 155 -16.87 -20.80 22.62
CA GLN A 155 -17.37 -22.04 22.01
C GLN A 155 -17.11 -22.10 20.48
N LYS A 156 -16.67 -20.99 19.87
CA LYS A 156 -16.31 -20.91 18.45
C LYS A 156 -14.79 -21.03 18.28
N PRO A 157 -14.28 -22.09 17.60
CA PRO A 157 -12.86 -22.24 17.25
C PRO A 157 -12.33 -21.10 16.37
N GLY A 158 -11.01 -20.92 16.28
CA GLY A 158 -10.43 -19.90 15.39
C GLY A 158 -10.20 -18.53 16.05
N ARG A 159 -10.74 -18.30 17.25
CA ARG A 159 -10.77 -16.97 17.88
C ARG A 159 -9.39 -16.50 18.34
N ASP A 160 -8.59 -17.38 18.94
CA ASP A 160 -7.37 -16.96 19.62
C ASP A 160 -6.22 -16.68 18.64
N HIS A 161 -5.43 -15.66 18.96
CA HIS A 161 -4.27 -15.26 18.15
C HIS A 161 -3.15 -16.29 18.20
N ASN A 162 -2.51 -16.53 17.07
CA ASN A 162 -1.28 -17.31 16.95
C ASN A 162 -0.13 -16.40 16.46
N PRO A 163 0.65 -15.78 17.36
CA PRO A 163 1.77 -14.92 16.97
C PRO A 163 2.93 -15.70 16.32
N HIS A 164 2.91 -17.03 16.36
CA HIS A 164 3.97 -17.88 15.81
C HIS A 164 3.68 -18.38 14.38
N CYS A 165 2.52 -18.06 13.82
CA CYS A 165 2.13 -18.53 12.50
C CYS A 165 1.45 -17.40 11.73
N PHE A 166 1.99 -17.02 10.59
CA PHE A 166 1.35 -16.14 9.63
C PHE A 166 1.84 -16.52 8.23
N THR A 167 1.12 -16.06 7.21
CA THR A 167 1.48 -16.30 5.81
C THR A 167 2.14 -15.06 5.24
N ALA A 168 3.22 -15.28 4.50
CA ALA A 168 3.82 -14.28 3.64
C ALA A 168 4.27 -14.92 2.34
N TRP A 169 4.25 -14.15 1.25
CA TRP A 169 4.85 -14.52 -0.02
C TRP A 169 5.48 -13.30 -0.69
N LEU A 170 6.37 -13.58 -1.64
CA LEU A 170 7.11 -12.59 -2.41
C LEU A 170 6.89 -12.86 -3.90
N ALA A 171 6.80 -11.81 -4.70
CA ALA A 171 6.76 -11.90 -6.16
C ALA A 171 7.54 -10.74 -6.81
N GLY A 172 8.13 -10.98 -7.98
CA GLY A 172 8.90 -9.96 -8.70
C GLY A 172 10.26 -9.64 -8.09
N GLY A 173 10.90 -8.57 -8.57
CA GLY A 173 12.19 -8.08 -8.08
C GLY A 173 13.33 -9.11 -8.18
N GLY A 174 13.22 -10.07 -9.11
CA GLY A 174 14.20 -11.14 -9.31
C GLY A 174 14.20 -12.25 -8.25
N VAL A 175 13.19 -12.32 -7.37
CA VAL A 175 13.03 -13.43 -6.41
C VAL A 175 12.75 -14.74 -7.17
N LYS A 176 13.44 -15.82 -6.79
CA LYS A 176 13.23 -17.17 -7.33
C LYS A 176 12.36 -17.97 -6.37
N GLY A 177 11.22 -18.45 -6.86
CA GLY A 177 10.30 -19.36 -6.15
C GLY A 177 10.44 -20.80 -6.63
#